data_AF-A0A6B2T1Q6-F1
#
_entry.id   AF-A0A6B2T1Q6-F1
#
_cell.length_a   1.000
_cell.length_b   1.000
_cell.length_c   1.000
_cell.angle_alpha   90.00
_cell.angle_beta   90.00
_cell.angle_gamma   90.00
#
_symmetry.space_group_name_H-M   'P 1'
#
loop_
_entity.id
_entity.type
_entity.pdbx_description
1 polymer ?
#
loop_
_entity_poly.entity_id
_entity_poly.type
_entity_poly.pdbx_seq_one_letter_code
_entity_poly.pdbx_strand_id
1 'polypeptide(L)'
;RDTGAVTPRMSGRLRTDEDAALRSLRARKSRLAQLGEAYTKADTRVVVDSATLTGATATVQVTASSTLTYKKVREGGPRTTAFSTRQELKLANTKDGGWQLTAITSRNQGPVAVDEPAAARTRTVEDDGNQYPDGTPASTKYPTTPMPSGKTAGTYDYSAMARYAEKYWRSYNPAYRKFNGAGGDCTNFVSQALKAGGWKPAPGSAYDYRNWWYESAGQSTSWVGVNEWAWFTLSNRRAPNLTSAYQLDVGDVLQVDFDKNGSKDHTMLVTYRNRQGMPYLTYHSTDTYRRSLASLIASYPDARYFAYRT
;
A
#
# COMPACT_ATOMS: atom_id res chain seq x y z
N ARG A 1 -3.92 29.95 32.00
CA ARG A 1 -2.48 29.61 32.05
C ARG A 1 -2.14 29.06 30.69
N ASP A 2 -1.36 29.83 29.94
CA ASP A 2 -0.90 29.50 28.60
C ASP A 2 0.03 28.28 28.72
N THR A 3 -0.44 27.08 28.37
CA THR A 3 0.42 25.90 28.28
C THR A 3 1.16 26.00 26.96
N GLY A 4 2.16 26.88 26.92
CA GLY A 4 3.08 26.99 25.81
C GLY A 4 3.61 25.60 25.47
N ALA A 5 3.25 25.09 24.30
CA ALA A 5 3.72 23.81 23.83
C ALA A 5 5.24 23.90 23.70
N VAL A 6 5.95 23.35 24.68
CA VAL A 6 7.41 23.21 24.62
C VAL A 6 7.69 22.22 23.51
N THR A 7 8.28 22.70 22.40
CA THR A 7 8.71 21.84 21.30
C THR A 7 9.70 20.81 21.85
N PRO A 8 9.39 19.50 21.80
CA PRO A 8 10.29 18.48 22.32
C PRO A 8 11.60 18.49 21.54
N ARG A 9 12.72 18.41 22.26
CA ARG A 9 14.05 18.32 21.62
C ARG A 9 14.22 16.93 21.02
N MET A 10 14.88 16.80 19.88
CA MET A 10 15.26 15.49 19.34
C MET A 10 16.62 15.03 19.88
N SER A 11 16.81 13.72 20.01
CA SER A 11 18.14 13.17 20.30
C SER A 11 19.11 13.37 19.12
N GLY A 12 20.41 13.41 19.38
CA GLY A 12 21.43 13.55 18.33
C GLY A 12 21.40 12.41 17.30
N ARG A 13 21.15 11.19 17.76
CA ARG A 13 20.95 10.02 16.88
C ARG A 13 19.72 10.19 15.98
N LEU A 14 18.59 10.61 16.56
CA LEU A 14 17.35 10.80 15.81
C LEU A 14 17.48 11.89 14.74
N ARG A 15 18.23 12.96 15.01
CA ARG A 15 18.56 13.98 13.99
C ARG A 15 19.34 13.40 12.81
N THR A 16 20.32 12.54 13.07
CA THR A 16 21.09 11.87 12.00
C THR A 16 20.20 10.94 11.16
N ASP A 17 19.31 10.21 11.82
CA ASP A 17 18.33 9.34 11.16
C ASP A 17 17.34 10.17 10.30
N GLU A 18 16.90 11.33 10.81
CA GLU A 18 16.07 12.30 10.08
C GLU A 18 16.79 12.86 8.84
N ASP A 19 18.06 13.26 8.96
CA ASP A 19 18.86 13.72 7.83
C ASP A 19 19.00 12.64 6.75
N ALA A 20 19.19 11.38 7.16
CA ALA A 20 19.22 10.25 6.24
C ALA A 20 17.86 10.03 5.55
N ALA A 21 16.76 10.12 6.29
CA ALA A 21 15.40 10.04 5.74
C ALA A 21 15.16 11.16 4.73
N LEU A 22 15.52 12.40 5.03
CA LEU A 22 15.38 13.55 4.13
C LEU A 22 16.19 13.37 2.84
N ARG A 23 17.42 12.82 2.92
CA ARG A 23 18.21 12.49 1.73
C ARG A 23 17.50 11.43 0.86
N SER A 24 16.98 10.37 1.48
CA SER A 24 16.22 9.32 0.78
C SER A 24 14.97 9.88 0.08
N LEU A 25 14.23 10.76 0.74
CA LEU A 25 13.04 11.42 0.18
C LEU A 25 13.41 12.37 -0.97
N ARG A 26 14.51 13.12 -0.86
CA ARG A 26 15.02 13.97 -1.96
C ARG A 26 15.42 13.13 -3.18
N ALA A 27 16.09 12.00 -2.97
CA ALA A 27 16.41 11.07 -4.05
C ALA A 27 15.16 10.46 -4.71
N ARG A 28 14.13 10.12 -3.92
CA ARG A 28 12.83 9.69 -4.46
C ARG A 28 12.14 10.80 -5.26
N LYS A 29 12.12 12.03 -4.76
CA LYS A 29 11.57 13.19 -5.47
C LYS A 29 12.25 13.38 -6.83
N SER A 30 13.57 13.19 -6.91
CA SER A 30 14.32 13.24 -8.17
C SER A 30 13.87 12.14 -9.15
N ARG A 31 13.78 10.89 -8.69
CA ARG A 31 13.29 9.76 -9.51
C ARG A 31 11.86 9.98 -10.01
N LEU A 32 10.98 10.49 -9.16
CA LEU A 32 9.60 10.85 -9.54
C LEU A 32 9.57 11.93 -10.62
N ALA A 33 10.39 12.97 -10.48
CA ALA A 33 10.48 14.03 -11.49
C ALA A 33 10.94 13.49 -12.86
N GLN A 34 11.90 12.56 -12.88
CA GLN A 34 12.32 11.86 -14.11
C GLN A 34 11.20 11.03 -14.74
N LEU A 35 10.30 10.49 -13.91
CA LEU A 35 9.09 9.80 -14.34
C LEU A 35 7.93 10.76 -14.63
N GLY A 36 8.15 12.07 -14.70
CA GLY A 36 7.11 13.06 -14.98
C GLY A 36 6.03 13.13 -13.91
N GLU A 37 6.42 12.93 -12.64
CA GLU A 37 5.55 13.08 -11.48
C GLU A 37 6.15 14.09 -10.50
N ALA A 38 5.31 15.01 -10.01
CA ALA A 38 5.68 15.96 -8.99
C ALA A 38 4.45 16.35 -8.18
N TYR A 39 4.66 16.98 -7.03
CA TYR A 39 3.61 17.45 -6.12
C TYR A 39 3.74 18.95 -5.89
N THR A 40 2.61 19.67 -5.83
CA THR A 40 2.57 21.13 -5.60
C THR A 40 2.16 21.52 -4.19
N LYS A 41 1.46 20.64 -3.47
CA LYS A 41 0.97 20.87 -2.12
C LYS A 41 0.95 19.57 -1.33
N ALA A 42 1.23 19.66 -0.04
CA ALA A 42 0.97 18.62 0.96
C ALA A 42 0.09 19.22 2.07
N ASP A 43 -0.86 18.42 2.56
CA ASP A 43 -1.69 18.72 3.73
C ASP A 43 -1.63 17.49 4.63
N THR A 44 -1.12 17.66 5.86
CA THR A 44 -0.90 16.55 6.79
C THR A 44 -1.53 16.89 8.14
N ARG A 45 -2.37 15.98 8.63
CA ARG A 45 -2.96 16.04 9.96
C ARG A 45 -2.42 14.89 10.81
N VAL A 46 -1.88 15.22 11.98
CA VAL A 46 -1.44 14.23 12.97
C VAL A 46 -2.44 14.19 14.12
N VAL A 47 -2.83 12.99 14.54
CA VAL A 47 -3.70 12.74 15.69
C VAL A 47 -2.96 11.83 16.66
N VAL A 48 -3.05 12.13 17.95
CA VAL A 48 -2.57 11.24 19.01
C VAL A 48 -3.66 10.21 19.27
N ASP A 49 -3.33 8.94 19.03
CA ASP A 49 -4.24 7.81 19.25
C ASP A 49 -4.21 7.37 20.71
N SER A 50 -3.01 7.32 21.30
CA SER A 50 -2.80 7.03 22.71
C SER A 50 -1.46 7.57 23.19
N ALA A 51 -1.36 7.82 24.51
CA ALA A 51 -0.12 8.19 25.17
C ALA A 51 -0.04 7.47 26.52
N THR A 52 1.04 6.74 26.74
CA THR A 52 1.30 5.97 27.96
C THR A 52 2.60 6.44 28.59
N LEU A 53 2.57 6.74 29.89
CA LEU A 53 3.73 7.11 30.68
C LEU A 53 4.20 5.92 31.52
N THR A 54 5.49 5.61 31.47
CA THR A 54 6.11 4.56 32.29
C THR A 54 7.45 5.07 32.82
N GLY A 55 7.48 5.41 34.12
CA GLY A 55 8.62 6.07 34.74
C GLY A 55 8.97 7.38 34.02
N ALA A 56 10.21 7.51 33.55
CA ALA A 56 10.70 8.67 32.82
C ALA A 56 10.49 8.58 31.30
N THR A 57 9.73 7.61 30.79
CA THR A 57 9.51 7.39 29.34
C THR A 57 8.04 7.50 28.98
N ALA A 58 7.71 8.24 27.93
CA ALA A 58 6.39 8.27 27.32
C ALA A 58 6.40 7.54 25.97
N THR A 59 5.42 6.67 25.75
CA THR A 59 5.15 6.04 24.45
C THR A 59 3.87 6.62 23.88
N VAL A 60 3.93 7.23 22.71
CA VAL A 60 2.81 7.91 22.05
C VAL A 60 2.54 7.25 20.70
N GLN A 61 1.34 6.72 20.50
CA GLN A 61 0.91 6.25 19.18
C GLN A 61 0.24 7.41 18.46
N VAL A 62 0.65 7.65 17.21
CA VAL A 62 0.09 8.70 16.38
C VAL A 62 -0.31 8.16 15.01
N THR A 63 -1.39 8.71 14.48
CA THR A 63 -1.80 8.52 13.10
C THR A 63 -1.62 9.84 12.35
N ALA A 64 -0.81 9.82 11.30
CA ALA A 64 -0.67 10.92 10.36
C ALA A 64 -1.48 10.61 9.09
N SER A 65 -2.35 11.53 8.69
CA SER A 65 -3.08 11.45 7.42
C SER A 65 -2.63 12.58 6.52
N SER A 66 -2.05 12.22 5.37
CA SER A 66 -1.51 13.15 4.39
C SER A 66 -2.32 13.12 3.10
N THR A 67 -2.51 14.29 2.48
CA THR A 67 -3.01 14.44 1.11
C THR A 67 -1.99 15.24 0.31
N LEU A 68 -1.52 14.65 -0.79
CA LEU A 68 -0.61 15.31 -1.73
C LEU A 68 -1.37 15.71 -2.98
N THR A 69 -1.16 16.94 -3.45
CA THR A 69 -1.70 17.42 -4.73
C THR A 69 -0.70 17.19 -5.83
N TYR A 70 -1.11 16.44 -6.85
CA TYR A 70 -0.27 16.21 -8.04
C TYR A 70 -0.08 17.52 -8.81
N LYS A 71 1.17 17.79 -9.22
CA LYS A 71 1.44 18.71 -10.30
C LYS A 71 0.87 18.05 -11.57
N LYS A 72 0.03 18.77 -12.33
CA LYS A 72 -0.53 18.30 -13.61
C LYS A 72 0.55 18.24 -14.70
N VAL A 73 1.58 17.41 -14.50
CA VAL A 73 2.63 17.12 -15.49
C VAL A 73 2.06 16.27 -16.64
N ARG A 74 0.95 15.57 -16.36
CA ARG A 74 0.31 14.58 -17.20
C ARG A 74 -1.18 14.88 -17.32
N GLU A 75 -1.71 14.90 -18.54
CA GLU A 75 -3.15 15.12 -18.74
C GLU A 75 -4.00 13.97 -18.19
N GLY A 76 -5.12 14.32 -17.57
CA GLY A 76 -6.06 13.35 -17.05
C GLY A 76 -5.52 12.49 -15.90
N GLY A 77 -4.50 12.95 -15.16
CA GLY A 77 -4.14 12.36 -13.86
C GLY A 77 -5.14 12.75 -12.76
N PRO A 78 -5.22 11.98 -11.65
CA PRO A 78 -6.03 12.38 -10.50
C PRO A 78 -5.48 13.67 -9.87
N ARG A 79 -6.35 14.41 -9.20
CA ARG A 79 -5.96 15.67 -8.53
C ARG A 79 -5.03 15.42 -7.34
N THR A 80 -5.30 14.37 -6.58
CA THR A 80 -4.62 14.08 -5.31
C THR A 80 -4.34 12.59 -5.16
N THR A 81 -3.35 12.29 -4.34
CA THR A 81 -3.18 11.01 -3.64
C THR A 81 -3.25 11.28 -2.15
N ALA A 82 -3.68 10.31 -1.36
CA ALA A 82 -3.74 10.43 0.09
C ALA A 82 -3.32 9.11 0.73
N PHE A 83 -2.83 9.17 1.97
CA PHE A 83 -2.43 7.99 2.72
C PHE A 83 -2.48 8.25 4.22
N SER A 84 -2.58 7.19 5.02
CA SER A 84 -2.49 7.28 6.49
C SER A 84 -1.39 6.37 7.03
N THR A 85 -0.54 6.93 7.88
CA THR A 85 0.59 6.22 8.48
C THR A 85 0.45 6.20 10.00
N ARG A 86 0.83 5.08 10.60
CA ARG A 86 0.80 4.86 12.06
C ARG A 86 2.23 4.78 12.57
N GLN A 87 2.53 5.56 13.59
CA GLN A 87 3.87 5.71 14.14
C GLN A 87 3.82 5.61 15.67
N GLU A 88 4.83 4.99 16.25
CA GLU A 88 5.10 5.00 17.68
C GLU A 88 6.25 5.96 17.97
N LEU A 89 5.99 6.94 18.82
CA LEU A 89 6.96 7.91 19.31
C LEU A 89 7.40 7.51 20.71
N LYS A 90 8.70 7.44 20.97
CA LYS A 90 9.26 7.30 22.32
C LYS A 90 9.89 8.60 22.76
N LEU A 91 9.48 9.09 23.92
CA LEU A 91 10.03 10.29 24.54
C LEU A 91 10.63 9.95 25.90
N ALA A 92 11.76 10.55 26.23
CA ALA A 92 12.39 10.46 27.55
C ALA A 92 12.34 11.82 28.26
N ASN A 93 12.03 11.81 29.55
CA ASN A 93 12.07 13.01 30.37
C ASN A 93 13.50 13.50 30.51
N THR A 94 13.70 14.82 30.43
CA THR A 94 14.99 15.47 30.58
C THR A 94 15.17 16.01 31.99
N LYS A 95 16.42 16.18 32.45
CA LYS A 95 16.71 16.63 33.84
C LYS A 95 16.07 17.97 34.21
N ASP A 96 15.76 18.80 33.21
CA ASP A 96 15.06 20.09 33.32
C ASP A 96 13.51 19.96 33.28
N GLY A 97 12.97 18.75 33.37
CA GLY A 97 11.53 18.48 33.37
C GLY A 97 10.88 18.49 31.98
N GLY A 98 11.67 18.64 30.91
CA GLY A 98 11.22 18.57 29.53
C GLY A 98 11.08 17.14 28.99
N TRP A 99 10.77 17.05 27.69
CA TRP A 99 10.70 15.78 26.97
C TRP A 99 11.61 15.83 25.75
N GLN A 100 12.39 14.76 25.57
CA GLN A 100 13.22 14.53 24.40
C GLN A 100 12.64 13.37 23.60
N LEU A 101 12.38 13.59 22.30
CA LEU A 101 12.02 12.53 21.38
C LEU A 101 13.25 11.68 21.07
N THR A 102 13.18 10.39 21.40
CA THR A 102 14.31 9.46 21.30
C THR A 102 14.15 8.44 20.17
N ALA A 103 12.92 8.11 19.77
CA ALA A 103 12.66 7.23 18.63
C ALA A 103 11.32 7.49 17.94
N ILE A 104 11.27 7.20 16.64
CA ILE A 104 10.06 7.13 15.82
C ILE A 104 10.06 5.77 15.13
N THR A 105 9.02 4.96 15.35
CA THR A 105 8.92 3.60 14.77
C THR A 105 7.65 3.46 13.95
N SER A 106 7.79 3.11 12.67
CA SER A 106 6.63 2.83 11.81
C SER A 106 5.92 1.56 12.27
N ARG A 107 4.60 1.66 12.45
CA ARG A 107 3.70 0.54 12.75
C ARG A 107 2.98 0.03 11.51
N ASN A 108 3.27 0.60 10.34
CA ASN A 108 2.68 0.19 9.07
C ASN A 108 3.27 -1.16 8.60
N GLN A 109 2.44 -1.99 8.00
CA GLN A 109 2.82 -3.23 7.29
C GLN A 109 2.61 -2.99 5.81
N GLY A 110 3.48 -3.42 4.90
CA GLY A 110 3.33 -3.17 3.44
C GLY A 110 4.08 -1.93 2.93
N PRO A 111 3.73 -1.40 1.75
CA PRO A 111 4.48 -0.33 1.10
C PRO A 111 4.47 0.96 1.92
N VAL A 112 5.65 1.57 2.06
CA VAL A 112 5.83 2.88 2.70
C VAL A 112 5.02 3.94 1.97
N ALA A 113 4.52 4.91 2.72
CA ALA A 113 3.87 6.08 2.17
C ALA A 113 4.81 6.87 1.26
N VAL A 114 4.23 7.75 0.42
CA VAL A 114 4.99 8.53 -0.57
C VAL A 114 6.04 9.44 0.10
N ASP A 115 5.73 9.95 1.28
CA ASP A 115 6.56 10.83 2.11
C ASP A 115 7.35 10.10 3.21
N GLU A 116 7.29 8.77 3.28
CA GLU A 116 8.09 7.98 4.23
C GLU A 116 9.34 7.38 3.55
N PRO A 117 10.53 7.41 4.19
CA PRO A 117 11.71 6.76 3.65
C PRO A 117 11.46 5.26 3.48
N ALA A 118 11.88 4.69 2.36
CA ALA A 118 11.83 3.24 2.18
C ALA A 118 12.99 2.63 2.96
N ALA A 119 12.68 1.81 3.96
CA ALA A 119 13.64 0.86 4.50
C ALA A 119 13.49 -0.44 3.70
N ALA A 120 14.62 -1.05 3.30
CA ALA A 120 14.62 -2.43 2.85
C ALA A 120 14.15 -3.28 4.03
N ARG A 121 12.95 -3.85 3.95
CA ARG A 121 12.48 -4.81 4.94
C ARG A 121 12.76 -6.18 4.36
N THR A 122 13.68 -6.91 4.95
CA THR A 122 13.88 -8.33 4.67
C THR A 122 13.05 -9.12 5.68
N ARG A 123 12.00 -9.79 5.21
CA ARG A 123 11.35 -10.85 5.96
C ARG A 123 11.27 -12.05 5.05
N THR A 124 12.32 -12.87 5.07
CA THR A 124 12.30 -14.19 4.45
C THR A 124 11.16 -15.02 5.04
N VAL A 125 10.25 -15.44 4.18
CA VAL A 125 9.32 -16.54 4.47
C VAL A 125 10.03 -17.83 4.06
N GLU A 126 9.98 -18.85 4.90
CA GLU A 126 10.51 -20.17 4.55
C GLU A 126 9.66 -20.76 3.40
N ASP A 127 10.33 -21.24 2.36
CA ASP A 127 9.72 -22.01 1.28
C ASP A 127 9.13 -23.30 1.86
N ASP A 128 7.84 -23.53 1.67
CA ASP A 128 7.16 -24.74 2.17
C ASP A 128 7.43 -25.96 1.30
N GLY A 129 8.22 -25.81 0.22
CA GLY A 129 8.62 -26.86 -0.71
C GLY A 129 7.53 -27.28 -1.70
N ASN A 130 6.37 -26.63 -1.68
CA ASN A 130 5.26 -26.94 -2.58
C ASN A 130 5.32 -26.09 -3.85
N GLN A 131 5.01 -26.71 -5.00
CA GLN A 131 4.98 -26.00 -6.28
C GLN A 131 3.59 -25.38 -6.52
N TYR A 132 3.50 -24.06 -6.39
CA TYR A 132 2.27 -23.30 -6.67
C TYR A 132 2.39 -22.47 -7.97
N PRO A 133 1.25 -22.11 -8.60
CA PRO A 133 1.29 -21.17 -9.72
C PRO A 133 1.49 -19.74 -9.18
N ASP A 134 2.75 -19.35 -8.95
CA ASP A 134 3.12 -18.05 -8.36
C ASP A 134 3.04 -16.85 -9.32
N GLY A 135 2.71 -17.10 -10.58
CA GLY A 135 2.66 -16.07 -11.62
C GLY A 135 4.05 -15.65 -12.13
N THR A 136 4.05 -14.88 -13.20
CA THR A 136 5.27 -14.43 -13.88
C THR A 136 5.54 -12.96 -13.56
N PRO A 137 6.79 -12.57 -13.23
CA PRO A 137 7.12 -11.17 -13.03
C PRO A 137 6.79 -10.30 -14.24
N ALA A 138 6.18 -9.15 -14.00
CA ALA A 138 5.84 -8.15 -14.99
C ALA A 138 6.95 -7.10 -15.11
N SER A 139 7.24 -6.67 -16.33
CA SER A 139 8.20 -5.59 -16.59
C SER A 139 7.72 -4.26 -16.01
N THR A 140 8.64 -3.56 -15.33
CA THR A 140 8.48 -2.20 -14.81
C THR A 140 9.16 -1.13 -15.67
N LYS A 141 9.66 -1.51 -16.86
CA LYS A 141 10.20 -0.54 -17.83
C LYS A 141 9.08 0.37 -18.31
N TYR A 142 9.24 1.68 -18.12
CA TYR A 142 8.27 2.67 -18.57
C TYR A 142 8.12 2.59 -20.10
N PRO A 143 6.89 2.51 -20.64
CA PRO A 143 6.67 2.36 -22.07
C PRO A 143 6.96 3.66 -22.82
N THR A 144 7.50 3.56 -24.04
CA THR A 144 7.76 4.71 -24.90
C THR A 144 6.50 5.26 -25.57
N THR A 145 5.46 4.42 -25.69
CA THR A 145 4.15 4.80 -26.21
C THR A 145 3.08 4.60 -25.14
N PRO A 146 2.00 5.40 -25.14
CA PRO A 146 0.84 5.15 -24.27
C PRO A 146 0.30 3.75 -24.51
N MET A 147 0.14 2.98 -23.44
CA MET A 147 -0.49 1.66 -23.52
C MET A 147 -2.01 1.86 -23.54
N PRO A 148 -2.76 1.43 -24.57
CA PRO A 148 -4.22 1.50 -24.55
C PRO A 148 -4.82 0.57 -23.49
N SER A 149 -6.09 0.76 -23.16
CA SER A 149 -6.82 -0.17 -22.30
C SER A 149 -6.87 -1.55 -22.95
N GLY A 150 -6.58 -2.59 -22.18
CA GLY A 150 -6.70 -3.97 -22.65
C GLY A 150 -8.01 -4.65 -22.23
N LYS A 151 -8.90 -3.96 -21.51
CA LYS A 151 -10.13 -4.55 -20.99
C LYS A 151 -11.25 -4.49 -22.02
N THR A 152 -11.88 -5.64 -22.26
CA THR A 152 -13.14 -5.70 -22.98
C THR A 152 -14.29 -5.39 -22.02
N ALA A 153 -15.30 -4.65 -22.50
CA ALA A 153 -16.49 -4.40 -21.72
C ALA A 153 -17.30 -5.71 -21.59
N GLY A 154 -17.82 -6.02 -20.40
CA GLY A 154 -18.92 -6.99 -20.24
C GLY A 154 -18.78 -8.07 -19.16
N THR A 155 -17.59 -8.38 -18.66
CA THR A 155 -17.44 -9.49 -17.67
C THR A 155 -17.71 -9.06 -16.23
N TYR A 156 -17.16 -7.91 -15.82
CA TYR A 156 -17.28 -7.39 -14.46
C TYR A 156 -17.53 -5.87 -14.44
N ASP A 157 -18.11 -5.37 -13.36
CA ASP A 157 -18.22 -3.93 -13.12
C ASP A 157 -16.92 -3.41 -12.47
N TYR A 158 -15.91 -3.18 -13.30
CA TYR A 158 -14.63 -2.60 -12.88
C TYR A 158 -14.80 -1.21 -12.24
N SER A 159 -15.82 -0.47 -12.65
CA SER A 159 -16.13 0.83 -12.05
C SER A 159 -16.67 0.69 -10.63
N ALA A 160 -17.44 -0.36 -10.34
CA ALA A 160 -17.86 -0.69 -8.98
C ALA A 160 -16.69 -1.13 -8.11
N MET A 161 -15.73 -1.89 -8.64
CA MET A 161 -14.50 -2.22 -7.90
C MET A 161 -13.75 -0.95 -7.47
N ALA A 162 -13.55 -0.03 -8.42
CA ALA A 162 -12.88 1.23 -8.16
C ALA A 162 -13.65 2.10 -7.16
N ARG A 163 -14.97 2.28 -7.36
CA ARG A 163 -15.83 3.02 -6.42
C ARG A 163 -15.79 2.42 -5.02
N TYR A 164 -15.80 1.09 -4.91
CA TYR A 164 -15.70 0.42 -3.63
C TYR A 164 -14.37 0.75 -2.94
N ALA A 165 -13.25 0.51 -3.63
CA ALA A 165 -11.93 0.75 -3.06
C ALA A 165 -11.75 2.23 -2.67
N GLU A 166 -12.17 3.16 -3.53
CA GLU A 166 -12.09 4.60 -3.28
C GLU A 166 -13.03 5.10 -2.17
N LYS A 167 -14.08 4.35 -1.83
CA LYS A 167 -14.93 4.63 -0.68
C LYS A 167 -14.30 4.14 0.62
N TYR A 168 -13.72 2.95 0.60
CA TYR A 168 -13.30 2.24 1.81
C TYR A 168 -11.79 2.31 2.12
N TRP A 169 -10.97 2.97 1.28
CA TRP A 169 -9.50 3.04 1.45
C TRP A 169 -9.02 3.53 2.83
N ARG A 170 -9.80 4.39 3.49
CA ARG A 170 -9.51 4.93 4.84
C ARG A 170 -10.58 4.54 5.87
N SER A 171 -11.83 4.46 5.43
CA SER A 171 -12.97 4.09 6.28
C SER A 171 -13.31 2.64 5.99
N TYR A 172 -12.86 1.72 6.83
CA TYR A 172 -12.99 0.28 6.60
C TYR A 172 -14.46 -0.17 6.59
N ASN A 173 -14.83 -1.08 5.67
CA ASN A 173 -16.19 -1.59 5.57
C ASN A 173 -16.53 -2.49 6.78
N PRO A 174 -17.53 -2.13 7.62
CA PRO A 174 -17.90 -2.91 8.80
C PRO A 174 -18.49 -4.30 8.50
N ALA A 175 -18.92 -4.56 7.25
CA ALA A 175 -19.40 -5.88 6.84
C ALA A 175 -18.28 -6.94 6.77
N TYR A 176 -17.01 -6.53 6.85
CA TYR A 176 -15.86 -7.42 6.77
C TYR A 176 -14.97 -7.24 8.00
N ARG A 177 -14.32 -8.33 8.41
CA ARG A 177 -13.34 -8.31 9.49
C ARG A 177 -12.16 -7.41 9.10
N LYS A 178 -11.70 -6.63 10.08
CA LYS A 178 -10.47 -5.84 9.96
C LYS A 178 -9.30 -6.71 10.39
N PHE A 179 -8.24 -6.76 9.58
CA PHE A 179 -7.04 -7.55 9.87
C PHE A 179 -5.89 -6.68 10.43
N ASN A 180 -6.23 -5.53 11.03
CA ASN A 180 -5.30 -4.50 11.50
C ASN A 180 -4.10 -5.09 12.27
N GLY A 181 -2.93 -5.13 11.63
CA GLY A 181 -1.68 -5.57 12.25
C GLY A 181 -1.43 -7.08 12.27
N ALA A 182 -2.38 -7.92 11.83
CA ALA A 182 -2.22 -9.38 11.77
C ALA A 182 -1.73 -9.89 10.40
N GLY A 183 -1.54 -8.99 9.42
CA GLY A 183 -1.35 -9.36 8.01
C GLY A 183 -2.67 -9.68 7.30
N GLY A 184 -2.64 -9.70 5.97
CA GLY A 184 -3.79 -10.10 5.13
C GLY A 184 -4.85 -9.04 4.84
N ASP A 185 -4.77 -7.86 5.45
CA ASP A 185 -5.75 -6.78 5.19
C ASP A 185 -5.70 -6.24 3.75
N CYS A 186 -4.52 -6.26 3.12
CA CYS A 186 -4.33 -5.82 1.75
C CYS A 186 -5.14 -6.66 0.75
N THR A 187 -5.01 -7.98 0.79
CA THR A 187 -5.81 -8.87 -0.06
C THR A 187 -7.27 -8.89 0.36
N ASN A 188 -7.59 -8.84 1.66
CA ASN A 188 -8.97 -8.74 2.12
C ASN A 188 -9.69 -7.53 1.48
N PHE A 189 -9.05 -6.36 1.50
CA PHE A 189 -9.59 -5.16 0.87
C PHE A 189 -9.78 -5.31 -0.64
N VAL A 190 -8.80 -5.86 -1.34
CA VAL A 190 -8.89 -6.12 -2.78
C VAL A 190 -10.00 -7.13 -3.08
N SER A 191 -10.10 -8.22 -2.33
CA SER A 191 -11.17 -9.22 -2.46
C SER A 191 -12.57 -8.61 -2.29
N GLN A 192 -12.75 -7.71 -1.33
CA GLN A 192 -14.00 -6.97 -1.17
C GLN A 192 -14.36 -6.13 -2.39
N ALA A 193 -13.37 -5.42 -2.97
CA ALA A 193 -13.58 -4.62 -4.16
C ALA A 193 -13.92 -5.48 -5.38
N LEU A 194 -13.22 -6.61 -5.57
CA LEU A 194 -13.52 -7.59 -6.63
C LEU A 194 -14.94 -8.13 -6.49
N LYS A 195 -15.35 -8.51 -5.27
CA LYS A 195 -16.73 -8.96 -4.98
C LYS A 195 -17.76 -7.88 -5.30
N ALA A 196 -17.48 -6.62 -4.94
CA ALA A 196 -18.35 -5.48 -5.28
C ALA A 196 -18.46 -5.25 -6.80
N GLY A 197 -17.42 -5.61 -7.57
CA GLY A 197 -17.43 -5.61 -9.04
C GLY A 197 -18.10 -6.82 -9.69
N GLY A 198 -18.65 -7.74 -8.91
CA GLY A 198 -19.40 -8.90 -9.41
C GLY A 198 -18.63 -10.21 -9.47
N TRP A 199 -17.41 -10.29 -8.92
CA TRP A 199 -16.71 -11.57 -8.78
C TRP A 199 -17.54 -12.56 -7.96
N LYS A 200 -17.77 -13.75 -8.53
CA LYS A 200 -18.56 -14.79 -7.89
C LYS A 200 -17.70 -15.60 -6.90
N PRO A 201 -18.20 -15.88 -5.68
CA PRO A 201 -17.52 -16.79 -4.76
C PRO A 201 -17.25 -18.15 -5.40
N ALA A 202 -16.12 -18.75 -5.05
CA ALA A 202 -15.82 -20.17 -5.28
C ALA A 202 -15.83 -20.85 -3.90
N PRO A 203 -16.96 -21.44 -3.47
CA PRO A 203 -17.10 -22.03 -2.14
C PRO A 203 -16.29 -23.33 -2.01
N GLY A 204 -15.96 -23.70 -0.78
CA GLY A 204 -15.27 -24.96 -0.47
C GLY A 204 -14.40 -24.82 0.78
N SER A 205 -13.48 -25.76 0.98
CA SER A 205 -12.53 -25.72 2.10
C SER A 205 -11.79 -24.39 2.16
N ALA A 206 -11.67 -23.81 3.36
CA ALA A 206 -10.96 -22.55 3.57
C ALA A 206 -9.47 -22.64 3.23
N TYR A 207 -8.86 -23.82 3.33
CA TYR A 207 -7.43 -24.04 3.12
C TYR A 207 -7.07 -24.49 1.69
N ASP A 208 -8.07 -24.80 0.86
CA ASP A 208 -7.82 -25.10 -0.55
C ASP A 208 -7.76 -23.77 -1.32
N TYR A 209 -6.57 -23.45 -1.83
CA TYR A 209 -6.30 -22.22 -2.57
C TYR A 209 -7.18 -22.07 -3.82
N ARG A 210 -7.83 -23.14 -4.30
CA ARG A 210 -8.74 -23.07 -5.45
C ARG A 210 -10.10 -22.47 -5.12
N ASN A 211 -10.41 -22.30 -3.85
CA ASN A 211 -11.63 -21.64 -3.38
C ASN A 211 -11.36 -20.16 -3.11
N TRP A 212 -12.40 -19.32 -3.16
CA TRP A 212 -12.35 -17.90 -2.83
C TRP A 212 -13.71 -17.44 -2.32
N TRP A 213 -13.83 -17.20 -1.02
CA TRP A 213 -15.10 -16.82 -0.40
C TRP A 213 -14.88 -16.13 0.94
N TYR A 214 -15.90 -15.38 1.38
CA TYR A 214 -15.97 -14.75 2.70
C TYR A 214 -17.40 -14.79 3.22
N GLU A 215 -17.53 -15.21 4.47
CA GLU A 215 -18.76 -15.26 5.25
C GLU A 215 -18.49 -14.73 6.67
N SER A 216 -19.54 -14.53 7.48
CA SER A 216 -19.37 -14.02 8.84
C SER A 216 -18.59 -14.97 9.75
N ALA A 217 -18.68 -16.29 9.51
CA ALA A 217 -18.03 -17.32 10.31
C ALA A 217 -16.58 -17.59 9.87
N GLY A 218 -16.15 -17.11 8.72
CA GLY A 218 -14.81 -17.38 8.19
C GLY A 218 -14.64 -16.99 6.73
N GLN A 219 -13.47 -17.34 6.19
CA GLN A 219 -13.10 -17.02 4.82
C GLN A 219 -12.02 -17.98 4.34
N SER A 220 -11.86 -18.11 3.02
CA SER A 220 -10.75 -18.86 2.43
C SER A 220 -9.40 -18.16 2.62
N THR A 221 -8.31 -18.91 2.60
CA THR A 221 -6.94 -18.36 2.64
C THR A 221 -6.70 -17.41 1.48
N SER A 222 -7.15 -17.76 0.27
CA SER A 222 -7.10 -16.90 -0.93
C SER A 222 -7.87 -15.57 -0.82
N TRP A 223 -8.81 -15.43 0.12
CA TRP A 223 -9.51 -14.17 0.34
C TRP A 223 -8.60 -13.12 0.99
N VAL A 224 -7.65 -13.56 1.81
CA VAL A 224 -6.79 -12.71 2.67
C VAL A 224 -5.30 -12.85 2.40
N GLY A 225 -4.86 -13.94 1.79
CA GLY A 225 -3.46 -14.26 1.53
C GLY A 225 -2.97 -13.72 0.19
N VAL A 226 -1.76 -13.17 0.16
CA VAL A 226 -1.20 -12.55 -1.06
C VAL A 226 -0.88 -13.64 -2.10
N ASN A 227 -0.09 -14.65 -1.73
CA ASN A 227 0.26 -15.73 -2.65
C ASN A 227 -0.98 -16.57 -3.01
N GLU A 228 -1.82 -16.88 -2.03
CA GLU A 228 -3.02 -17.69 -2.20
C GLU A 228 -4.04 -17.05 -3.15
N TRP A 229 -4.11 -15.72 -3.21
CA TRP A 229 -4.92 -15.03 -4.22
C TRP A 229 -4.39 -15.24 -5.64
N ALA A 230 -3.06 -15.22 -5.84
CA ALA A 230 -2.46 -15.52 -7.13
C ALA A 230 -2.69 -16.99 -7.51
N TRP A 231 -2.50 -17.91 -6.56
CA TRP A 231 -2.72 -19.33 -6.77
C TRP A 231 -4.16 -19.62 -7.17
N PHE A 232 -5.11 -19.00 -6.47
CA PHE A 232 -6.54 -19.08 -6.78
C PHE A 232 -6.83 -18.63 -8.21
N THR A 233 -6.41 -17.41 -8.56
CA THR A 233 -6.78 -16.79 -9.82
C THR A 233 -6.12 -17.46 -11.02
N LEU A 234 -4.88 -17.92 -10.89
CA LEU A 234 -4.17 -18.62 -11.96
C LEU A 234 -4.73 -20.04 -12.15
N SER A 235 -5.00 -20.77 -11.06
CA SER A 235 -5.57 -22.12 -11.14
C SER A 235 -6.98 -22.14 -11.71
N ASN A 236 -7.78 -21.12 -11.37
CA ASN A 236 -9.14 -20.97 -11.87
C ASN A 236 -9.22 -20.16 -13.18
N ARG A 237 -8.09 -19.75 -13.77
CA ARG A 237 -8.02 -18.93 -14.99
C ARG A 237 -8.85 -17.63 -14.91
N ARG A 238 -8.95 -17.04 -13.71
CA ARG A 238 -9.71 -15.81 -13.43
C ARG A 238 -8.90 -14.54 -13.64
N ALA A 239 -7.58 -14.60 -13.47
CA ALA A 239 -6.74 -13.44 -13.70
C ALA A 239 -5.38 -13.82 -14.33
N PRO A 240 -5.25 -13.82 -15.67
CA PRO A 240 -3.98 -14.13 -16.32
C PRO A 240 -2.90 -13.07 -16.02
N ASN A 241 -1.64 -13.50 -16.07
CA ASN A 241 -0.48 -12.62 -15.93
C ASN A 241 -0.40 -11.61 -17.07
N LEU A 242 0.03 -10.40 -16.74
CA LEU A 242 0.42 -9.35 -17.68
C LEU A 242 1.94 -9.28 -17.78
N THR A 243 2.46 -9.04 -18.98
CA THR A 243 3.92 -8.97 -19.21
C THR A 243 4.52 -7.64 -18.76
N SER A 244 3.70 -6.61 -18.55
CA SER A 244 4.13 -5.33 -17.99
C SER A 244 3.12 -4.78 -16.98
N ALA A 245 3.63 -4.21 -15.89
CA ALA A 245 2.80 -3.53 -14.89
C ALA A 245 2.06 -2.30 -15.47
N TYR A 246 2.56 -1.71 -16.57
CA TYR A 246 1.87 -0.60 -17.25
C TYR A 246 0.67 -1.04 -18.12
N GLN A 247 0.44 -2.35 -18.27
CA GLN A 247 -0.77 -2.91 -18.91
C GLN A 247 -1.96 -3.01 -17.95
N LEU A 248 -1.75 -2.75 -16.66
CA LEU A 248 -2.82 -2.76 -15.67
C LEU A 248 -3.87 -1.70 -16.00
N ASP A 249 -5.13 -2.09 -15.86
CA ASP A 249 -6.29 -1.23 -16.00
C ASP A 249 -7.15 -1.20 -14.74
N VAL A 250 -8.14 -0.30 -14.70
CA VAL A 250 -9.07 -0.19 -13.58
C VAL A 250 -9.70 -1.56 -13.26
N GLY A 251 -9.63 -1.95 -11.99
CA GLY A 251 -10.04 -3.26 -11.49
C GLY A 251 -8.92 -4.32 -11.48
N ASP A 252 -7.81 -4.10 -12.18
CA ASP A 252 -6.69 -5.04 -12.17
C ASP A 252 -5.91 -5.00 -10.86
N VAL A 253 -5.22 -6.11 -10.59
CA VAL A 253 -4.50 -6.33 -9.34
C VAL A 253 -3.01 -6.33 -9.59
N LEU A 254 -2.28 -5.61 -8.74
CA LEU A 254 -0.83 -5.63 -8.67
C LEU A 254 -0.41 -6.27 -7.35
N GLN A 255 0.51 -7.22 -7.42
CA GLN A 255 1.19 -7.76 -6.26
C GLN A 255 2.69 -7.46 -6.33
N VAL A 256 3.32 -7.31 -5.16
CA VAL A 256 4.73 -6.95 -5.07
C VAL A 256 5.42 -7.82 -4.03
N ASP A 257 6.57 -8.34 -4.41
CA ASP A 257 7.59 -8.96 -3.56
C ASP A 257 8.71 -7.93 -3.41
N PHE A 258 8.75 -7.26 -2.25
CA PHE A 258 9.61 -6.10 -2.00
C PHE A 258 11.07 -6.48 -1.80
N ASP A 259 11.34 -7.64 -1.22
CA ASP A 259 12.68 -8.11 -0.86
C ASP A 259 13.23 -9.20 -1.78
N LYS A 260 12.43 -9.61 -2.78
CA LYS A 260 12.75 -10.65 -3.77
C LYS A 260 12.94 -12.04 -3.18
N ASN A 261 12.36 -12.33 -2.02
CA ASN A 261 12.53 -13.61 -1.34
C ASN A 261 11.70 -14.74 -1.96
N GLY A 262 10.83 -14.44 -2.94
CA GLY A 262 9.96 -15.42 -3.61
C GLY A 262 8.51 -15.41 -3.13
N SER A 263 8.25 -14.88 -1.94
CA SER A 263 6.91 -14.66 -1.39
C SER A 263 6.46 -13.22 -1.64
N LYS A 264 5.22 -13.05 -2.11
CA LYS A 264 4.66 -11.72 -2.36
C LYS A 264 4.20 -11.11 -1.04
N ASP A 265 4.55 -9.84 -0.82
CA ASP A 265 4.27 -9.12 0.42
C ASP A 265 2.94 -8.38 0.43
N HIS A 266 2.45 -7.97 -0.74
CA HIS A 266 1.35 -7.02 -0.80
C HIS A 266 0.48 -7.14 -2.06
N THR A 267 -0.83 -6.93 -1.88
CA THR A 267 -1.84 -6.90 -2.96
C THR A 267 -2.48 -5.51 -3.04
N MET A 268 -2.61 -4.97 -4.25
CA MET A 268 -3.16 -3.64 -4.52
C MET A 268 -4.12 -3.66 -5.70
N LEU A 269 -5.12 -2.76 -5.70
CA LEU A 269 -6.09 -2.62 -6.79
C LEU A 269 -5.84 -1.34 -7.58
N VAL A 270 -5.84 -1.43 -8.91
CA VAL A 270 -5.89 -0.24 -9.78
C VAL A 270 -7.29 0.33 -9.77
N THR A 271 -7.42 1.59 -9.36
CA THR A 271 -8.71 2.29 -9.24
C THR A 271 -8.86 3.44 -10.22
N TYR A 272 -7.74 3.89 -10.78
CA TYR A 272 -7.72 4.95 -11.77
C TYR A 272 -6.61 4.73 -12.77
N ARG A 273 -6.84 5.16 -14.01
CA ARG A 273 -5.86 5.12 -15.08
C ARG A 273 -5.95 6.40 -15.88
N ASN A 274 -4.84 7.11 -16.02
CA ASN A 274 -4.83 8.36 -16.79
C ASN A 274 -4.82 8.07 -18.30
N ARG A 275 -5.00 9.12 -19.11
CA ARG A 275 -5.04 9.02 -20.59
C ARG A 275 -3.74 8.50 -21.22
N GLN A 276 -2.62 8.58 -20.49
CA GLN A 276 -1.32 8.10 -20.96
C GLN A 276 -1.05 6.65 -20.51
N GLY A 277 -2.03 6.02 -19.86
CA GLY A 277 -1.95 4.63 -19.41
C GLY A 277 -1.24 4.42 -18.07
N MET A 278 -0.96 5.47 -17.30
CA MET A 278 -0.41 5.33 -15.93
C MET A 278 -1.47 4.74 -15.00
N PRO A 279 -1.23 3.57 -14.38
CA PRO A 279 -2.11 3.01 -13.36
C PRO A 279 -1.92 3.73 -12.01
N TYR A 280 -3.02 3.90 -11.29
CA TYR A 280 -3.06 4.45 -9.93
C TYR A 280 -3.77 3.46 -9.00
N LEU A 281 -3.06 3.10 -7.95
CA LEU A 281 -3.41 2.04 -7.02
C LEU A 281 -4.03 2.59 -5.74
N THR A 282 -5.04 1.89 -5.25
CA THR A 282 -5.66 2.13 -3.94
C THR A 282 -5.60 0.83 -3.15
N TYR A 283 -5.19 0.91 -1.88
CA TYR A 283 -4.89 -0.27 -1.08
C TYR A 283 -4.90 0.04 0.43
N HIS A 284 -5.18 -0.97 1.24
CA HIS A 284 -4.98 -0.92 2.70
C HIS A 284 -3.55 -1.21 3.08
N SER A 285 -3.15 -0.83 4.32
CA SER A 285 -1.85 -1.02 5.00
C SER A 285 -1.33 0.32 5.51
N THR A 286 -1.02 1.20 4.57
CA THR A 286 -0.83 2.64 4.74
C THR A 286 -2.04 3.41 4.24
N ASP A 287 -3.18 2.72 4.13
CA ASP A 287 -4.50 3.24 3.75
C ASP A 287 -4.35 4.26 2.63
N THR A 288 -4.01 3.82 1.42
CA THR A 288 -3.55 4.67 0.32
C THR A 288 -4.60 4.83 -0.77
N TYR A 289 -4.82 6.07 -1.19
CA TYR A 289 -5.71 6.48 -2.28
C TYR A 289 -4.93 6.91 -3.52
N ARG A 290 -5.18 6.24 -4.66
CA ARG A 290 -4.69 6.61 -6.00
C ARG A 290 -3.20 6.98 -6.05
N ARG A 291 -2.33 6.14 -5.50
CA ARG A 291 -0.88 6.28 -5.68
C ARG A 291 -0.49 5.76 -7.06
N SER A 292 0.29 6.52 -7.83
CA SER A 292 0.76 6.06 -9.14
C SER A 292 1.68 4.84 -9.05
N LEU A 293 1.66 3.99 -10.08
CA LEU A 293 2.63 2.91 -10.24
C LEU A 293 4.07 3.43 -10.30
N ALA A 294 4.31 4.57 -10.97
CA ALA A 294 5.62 5.22 -11.01
C ALA A 294 6.16 5.54 -9.61
N SER A 295 5.31 6.04 -8.71
CA SER A 295 5.68 6.33 -7.32
C SER A 295 5.99 5.09 -6.52
N LEU A 296 5.30 3.99 -6.79
CA LEU A 296 5.59 2.71 -6.16
C LEU A 296 6.95 2.16 -6.64
N ILE A 297 7.20 2.16 -7.95
CA ILE A 297 8.49 1.73 -8.55
C ILE A 297 9.64 2.63 -8.08
N ALA A 298 9.44 3.94 -7.98
CA ALA A 298 10.43 4.85 -7.44
C ALA A 298 10.73 4.59 -5.96
N SER A 299 9.78 4.07 -5.17
CA SER A 299 10.05 3.66 -3.80
C SER A 299 10.79 2.32 -3.72
N TYR A 300 10.50 1.41 -4.65
CA TYR A 300 10.99 0.03 -4.66
C TYR A 300 11.49 -0.37 -6.05
N PRO A 301 12.61 0.22 -6.53
CA PRO A 301 13.13 -0.06 -7.87
C PRO A 301 13.61 -1.51 -8.02
N ASP A 302 14.03 -2.11 -6.91
CA ASP A 302 14.55 -3.47 -6.85
C ASP A 302 13.50 -4.50 -6.41
N ALA A 303 12.21 -4.17 -6.35
CA ALA A 303 11.18 -5.16 -6.05
C ALA A 303 10.80 -6.00 -7.29
N ARG A 304 10.17 -7.14 -7.08
CA ARG A 304 9.49 -7.92 -8.13
C ARG A 304 8.01 -7.58 -8.16
N TYR A 305 7.49 -7.32 -9.35
CA TYR A 305 6.11 -6.91 -9.57
C TYR A 305 5.37 -8.00 -10.34
N PHE A 306 4.14 -8.28 -9.95
CA PHE A 306 3.26 -9.25 -10.58
C PHE A 306 1.94 -8.57 -10.91
N ALA A 307 1.57 -8.54 -12.19
CA ALA A 307 0.41 -7.83 -12.68
C ALA A 307 -0.60 -8.82 -13.25
N TYR A 308 -1.87 -8.70 -12.86
CA TYR A 308 -2.92 -9.64 -13.24
C TYR A 308 -4.13 -8.92 -13.84
N ARG A 309 -4.61 -9.41 -14.98
CA ARG A 309 -5.81 -8.91 -15.65
C ARG A 309 -7.06 -9.56 -15.08
N THR A 310 -7.93 -8.79 -14.46
CA THR A 310 -9.20 -9.26 -13.84
C THR A 310 -10.40 -9.27 -14.78
#